data_AF-A0A0M0T1C4-F1
#
_entry.id   AF-A0A0M0T1C4-F1
#
_cell.length_a   1.000
_cell.length_b   1.000
_cell.length_c   1.000
_cell.angle_alpha   90.00
_cell.angle_beta   90.00
_cell.angle_gamma   90.00
#
_symmetry.space_group_name_H-M   'P 1'
#
loop_
_entity.id
_entity.type
_entity.pdbx_description
1 polymer ?
#
loop_
_entity_poly.entity_id
_entity_poly.type
_entity_poly.pdbx_seq_one_letter_code
_entity_poly.pdbx_strand_id
1 'polypeptide(L)'
;MNITKLTQAELASTTGSQMVKWLEKKSTTKSEYKRLYEDFKTIIIMQQAGFYEQADARLLQWKHLPMPVEYYTYRLAIASKAGGRRLAKKRFKALPEAIQKHAKLKPWRQAVNQNQWWMAATGVAAAGLLFVGIQAWSPASENAAPKEDTDQKVAQQLAALQTEVEQLKKENEKLNTDQKQKTEVKQKEATPVKEKKTTKTSNLKPEVALKEAVAAVQAKDYKEADDLLSEDVLKNKETAGMARFYKLIAAGKLKKTTQADYIAYREDFPKSGYMSDVLWMQAVYEQKYKKGDYRATLQELAEQPENEWSYAAKAILSGKSTLGD
;
A
#
# COMPACT_ATOMS: atom_id res chain seq x y z
N MET A 1 -1.61 -31.19 -0.32
CA MET A 1 -1.21 -29.92 0.32
C MET A 1 -2.07 -28.79 -0.24
N ASN A 2 -2.74 -28.00 0.61
CA ASN A 2 -3.64 -26.93 0.17
C ASN A 2 -2.83 -25.71 -0.29
N ILE A 3 -3.24 -25.05 -1.37
CA ILE A 3 -2.60 -23.85 -1.91
C ILE A 3 -2.55 -22.72 -0.89
N THR A 4 -3.56 -22.59 -0.02
CA THR A 4 -3.58 -21.58 1.05
C THR A 4 -2.49 -21.83 2.09
N LYS A 5 -2.33 -23.09 2.53
CA LYS A 5 -1.25 -23.47 3.46
C LYS A 5 0.14 -23.27 2.86
N LEU A 6 0.32 -23.60 1.58
CA LEU A 6 1.57 -23.33 0.85
C LEU A 6 1.86 -21.83 0.76
N THR A 7 0.84 -21.04 0.44
CA THR A 7 0.95 -19.58 0.34
C THR A 7 1.34 -18.97 1.68
N GLN A 8 0.70 -19.40 2.77
CA GLN A 8 0.99 -18.90 4.11
C GLN A 8 2.41 -19.29 4.56
N ALA A 9 2.84 -20.53 4.29
CA ALA A 9 4.20 -20.97 4.61
C ALA A 9 5.27 -20.17 3.85
N GLU A 10 5.06 -19.91 2.57
CA GLU A 10 6.01 -19.15 1.74
C GLU A 10 6.07 -17.68 2.14
N LEU A 11 4.92 -17.04 2.46
CA LEU A 11 4.90 -15.64 2.89
C LEU A 11 5.36 -15.44 4.34
N ALA A 12 5.20 -16.44 5.21
CA ALA A 12 5.74 -16.42 6.57
C ALA A 12 7.23 -16.79 6.61
N SER A 13 7.76 -17.37 5.53
CA SER A 13 9.18 -17.69 5.45
C SER A 13 10.03 -16.43 5.27
N THR A 14 11.32 -16.54 5.59
CA THR A 14 12.31 -15.47 5.37
C THR A 14 12.71 -15.30 3.90
N THR A 15 12.04 -15.99 2.97
CA THR A 15 12.34 -15.99 1.54
C THR A 15 12.37 -14.58 0.94
N GLY A 16 11.42 -13.71 1.32
CA GLY A 16 11.41 -12.31 0.88
C GLY A 16 12.68 -11.56 1.31
N SER A 17 13.04 -11.64 2.60
CA SER A 17 14.22 -10.98 3.17
C SER A 17 15.54 -11.55 2.62
N GLN A 18 15.59 -12.86 2.39
CA GLN A 18 16.75 -13.51 1.76
C GLN A 18 16.92 -13.07 0.31
N MET A 19 15.81 -12.88 -0.42
CA MET A 19 15.83 -12.39 -1.79
C MET A 19 16.32 -10.94 -1.89
N VAL A 20 15.94 -10.08 -0.94
CA VAL A 20 16.46 -8.70 -0.84
C VAL A 20 17.99 -8.70 -0.72
N LYS A 21 18.55 -9.50 0.20
CA LYS A 21 20.01 -9.64 0.37
C LYS A 21 20.70 -10.20 -0.88
N TRP A 22 20.07 -11.18 -1.54
CA TRP A 22 20.61 -11.74 -2.77
C TRP A 22 20.62 -10.71 -3.91
N LEU A 23 19.54 -9.95 -4.07
CA LEU A 23 19.41 -8.89 -5.07
C LEU A 23 20.38 -7.74 -4.81
N GLU A 24 20.58 -7.36 -3.56
CA GLU A 24 21.58 -6.37 -3.16
C GLU A 24 22.97 -6.79 -3.63
N LYS A 25 23.39 -8.02 -3.31
CA LYS A 25 24.68 -8.56 -3.74
C LYS A 25 24.79 -8.70 -5.26
N LYS A 26 23.69 -9.02 -5.95
CA LYS A 26 23.69 -9.16 -7.41
C LYS A 26 23.73 -7.80 -8.11
N SER A 27 23.13 -6.78 -7.51
CA SER A 27 23.04 -5.42 -8.06
C SER A 27 24.39 -4.73 -8.20
N THR A 28 25.37 -5.09 -7.38
CA THR A 28 26.75 -4.59 -7.48
C THR A 28 27.48 -5.08 -8.73
N THR A 29 27.06 -6.22 -9.28
CA THR A 29 27.71 -6.84 -10.46
C THR A 29 26.94 -6.61 -11.76
N LYS A 30 25.64 -6.31 -11.69
CA LYS A 30 24.76 -6.15 -12.87
C LYS A 30 23.74 -5.05 -12.64
N SER A 31 23.79 -4.00 -13.45
CA SER A 31 22.95 -2.81 -13.35
C SER A 31 21.44 -3.10 -13.45
N GLU A 32 21.04 -4.09 -14.26
CA GLU A 32 19.65 -4.52 -14.40
C GLU A 32 19.04 -5.00 -13.06
N TYR A 33 19.86 -5.63 -12.21
CA TYR A 33 19.44 -6.10 -10.89
C TYR A 33 19.37 -4.97 -9.86
N LYS A 34 19.96 -3.79 -10.12
CA LYS A 34 19.83 -2.62 -9.24
C LYS A 34 18.40 -2.07 -9.26
N ARG A 35 17.81 -1.97 -10.45
CA ARG A 35 16.42 -1.52 -10.57
C ARG A 35 15.44 -2.56 -10.00
N LEU A 36 15.72 -3.85 -10.21
CA LEU A 36 14.95 -4.92 -9.57
C LEU A 36 15.11 -4.92 -8.05
N TYR A 37 16.30 -4.65 -7.51
CA TYR A 37 16.51 -4.58 -6.06
C TYR A 37 15.63 -3.54 -5.39
N GLU A 38 15.60 -2.31 -5.93
CA GLU A 38 14.75 -1.25 -5.39
C GLU A 38 13.26 -1.57 -5.54
N ASP A 39 12.84 -2.05 -6.72
CA ASP A 39 11.43 -2.43 -6.92
C ASP A 39 11.03 -3.64 -6.05
N PHE A 40 11.96 -4.55 -5.77
CA PHE A 40 11.69 -5.70 -4.89
C PHE A 40 11.53 -5.28 -3.42
N LYS A 41 12.23 -4.24 -2.94
CA LYS A 41 11.95 -3.64 -1.63
C LYS A 41 10.51 -3.10 -1.59
N THR A 42 10.09 -2.39 -2.64
CA THR A 42 8.71 -1.90 -2.77
C THR A 42 7.71 -3.05 -2.78
N ILE A 43 8.00 -4.16 -3.47
CA ILE A 43 7.14 -5.35 -3.49
C ILE A 43 7.00 -5.96 -2.08
N ILE A 44 8.07 -6.00 -1.28
CA ILE A 44 8.02 -6.49 0.11
C ILE A 44 7.13 -5.59 0.97
N ILE A 45 7.27 -4.27 0.83
CA ILE A 45 6.40 -3.29 1.53
C ILE A 45 4.93 -3.50 1.14
N MET A 46 4.65 -3.66 -0.16
CA MET A 46 3.30 -3.93 -0.66
C MET A 46 2.72 -5.25 -0.14
N GLN A 47 3.53 -6.30 -0.04
CA GLN A 47 3.11 -7.56 0.58
C GLN A 47 2.74 -7.34 2.06
N GLN A 48 3.59 -6.66 2.82
CA GLN A 48 3.37 -6.39 4.24
C GLN A 48 2.10 -5.57 4.47
N ALA A 49 1.82 -4.61 3.58
CA ALA A 49 0.60 -3.80 3.58
C ALA A 49 -0.63 -4.49 2.94
N GLY A 50 -0.52 -5.76 2.54
CA GLY A 50 -1.64 -6.52 1.98
C GLY A 50 -2.03 -6.20 0.53
N PHE A 51 -1.26 -5.38 -0.19
CA PHE A 51 -1.46 -5.01 -1.59
C PHE A 51 -0.94 -6.08 -2.56
N TYR A 52 -1.49 -7.30 -2.48
CA TYR A 52 -1.00 -8.46 -3.23
C TYR A 52 -1.22 -8.37 -4.74
N GLU A 53 -2.28 -7.70 -5.21
CA GLU A 53 -2.54 -7.52 -6.65
C GLU A 53 -1.50 -6.58 -7.30
N GLN A 54 -1.19 -5.47 -6.62
CA GLN A 54 -0.19 -4.51 -7.03
C GLN A 54 1.22 -5.13 -7.00
N ALA A 55 1.50 -5.94 -5.96
CA ALA A 55 2.73 -6.71 -5.86
C ALA A 55 2.89 -7.72 -7.00
N ASP A 56 1.84 -8.49 -7.37
CA ASP A 56 1.88 -9.42 -8.53
C ASP A 56 2.14 -8.66 -9.84
N ALA A 57 1.50 -7.49 -10.02
CA ALA A 57 1.67 -6.68 -11.21
C ALA A 57 3.12 -6.19 -11.39
N ARG A 58 3.77 -5.75 -10.31
CA ARG A 58 5.18 -5.33 -10.33
C ARG A 58 6.13 -6.50 -10.58
N LEU A 59 5.90 -7.64 -9.93
CA LEU A 59 6.70 -8.86 -10.14
C LEU A 59 6.69 -9.35 -11.61
N LEU A 60 5.65 -9.03 -12.39
CA LEU A 60 5.59 -9.40 -13.80
C LEU A 60 6.52 -8.60 -14.70
N GLN A 61 6.89 -7.38 -14.31
CA GLN A 61 7.78 -6.52 -15.09
C GLN A 61 9.16 -7.17 -15.26
N TRP A 62 9.55 -8.01 -14.30
CA TRP A 62 10.85 -8.65 -14.20
C TRP A 62 10.87 -10.10 -14.68
N LYS A 63 9.81 -10.57 -15.36
CA LYS A 63 9.67 -11.97 -15.80
C LYS A 63 10.79 -12.48 -16.71
N HIS A 64 11.55 -11.58 -17.33
CA HIS A 64 12.60 -11.88 -18.31
C HIS A 64 13.99 -12.04 -17.67
N LEU A 65 14.18 -11.58 -16.43
CA LEU A 65 15.46 -11.72 -15.75
C LEU A 65 15.60 -13.13 -15.15
N PRO A 66 16.80 -13.75 -15.23
CA PRO A 66 17.03 -15.03 -14.59
C PRO A 66 17.10 -14.84 -13.07
N MET A 67 16.19 -15.52 -12.37
CA MET A 67 16.03 -15.44 -10.92
C MET A 67 16.24 -16.80 -10.26
N PRO A 68 16.70 -16.83 -9.00
CA PRO A 68 16.76 -18.06 -8.22
C PRO A 68 15.34 -18.62 -8.00
N VAL A 69 15.22 -19.93 -7.75
CA VAL A 69 13.91 -20.61 -7.73
C VAL A 69 12.97 -20.08 -6.64
N GLU A 70 13.54 -19.61 -5.54
CA GLU A 70 12.88 -18.99 -4.39
C GLU A 70 12.08 -17.75 -4.80
N TYR A 71 12.54 -17.01 -5.81
CA TYR A 71 11.80 -15.88 -6.34
C TYR A 71 10.48 -16.32 -6.99
N TYR A 72 10.50 -17.46 -7.69
CA TYR A 72 9.31 -17.98 -8.35
C TYR A 72 8.33 -18.61 -7.35
N THR A 73 8.80 -19.25 -6.26
CA THR A 73 7.91 -19.72 -5.19
C THR A 73 7.23 -18.54 -4.49
N TYR A 74 8.00 -17.50 -4.18
CA TYR A 74 7.50 -16.25 -3.62
C TYR A 74 6.46 -15.57 -4.52
N ARG A 75 6.76 -15.45 -5.82
CA ARG A 75 5.85 -14.85 -6.80
C ARG A 75 4.54 -15.64 -6.95
N LEU A 76 4.58 -16.96 -6.85
CA LEU A 76 3.37 -17.79 -6.83
C LEU A 76 2.56 -17.60 -5.55
N ALA A 77 3.22 -17.38 -4.41
CA ALA A 77 2.55 -17.05 -3.15
C ALA A 77 1.82 -15.70 -3.22
N ILE A 78 2.48 -14.67 -3.76
CA ILE A 78 1.85 -13.36 -4.02
C ILE A 78 0.66 -13.50 -4.96
N ALA A 79 0.83 -14.18 -6.10
CA ALA A 79 -0.26 -14.43 -7.06
C ALA A 79 -1.44 -15.21 -6.45
N SER A 80 -1.15 -16.16 -5.56
CA SER A 80 -2.16 -16.93 -4.84
C SER A 80 -2.93 -16.07 -3.83
N LYS A 81 -2.28 -15.14 -3.14
CA LYS A 81 -2.98 -14.15 -2.30
C LYS A 81 -3.80 -13.15 -3.11
N ALA A 82 -3.27 -12.71 -4.25
CA ALA A 82 -3.90 -11.69 -5.09
C ALA A 82 -5.17 -12.20 -5.79
N GLY A 83 -5.12 -13.38 -6.41
CA GLY A 83 -6.21 -13.88 -7.27
C GLY A 83 -6.51 -15.36 -7.06
N GLY A 84 -6.14 -15.89 -5.90
CA GLY A 84 -6.36 -17.27 -5.55
C GLY A 84 -5.66 -18.25 -6.50
N ARG A 85 -6.22 -19.45 -6.51
CA ARG A 85 -5.68 -20.57 -7.26
C ARG A 85 -5.65 -20.37 -8.77
N ARG A 86 -6.65 -19.67 -9.32
CA ARG A 86 -6.75 -19.40 -10.76
C ARG A 86 -5.57 -18.55 -11.22
N LEU A 87 -5.25 -17.49 -10.47
CA LEU A 87 -4.13 -16.62 -10.78
C LEU A 87 -2.80 -17.34 -10.58
N ALA A 88 -2.61 -18.06 -9.47
CA ALA A 88 -1.42 -18.87 -9.23
C ALA A 88 -1.18 -19.91 -10.35
N LYS A 89 -2.22 -20.59 -10.83
CA LYS A 89 -2.13 -21.53 -11.97
C LYS A 89 -1.72 -20.83 -13.26
N LYS A 90 -2.29 -19.65 -13.55
CA LYS A 90 -1.92 -18.83 -14.71
C LYS A 90 -0.44 -18.42 -14.64
N ARG A 91 0.02 -17.97 -13.46
CA ARG A 91 1.42 -17.59 -13.24
C ARG A 91 2.38 -18.78 -13.32
N PHE A 92 1.99 -19.93 -12.77
CA PHE A 92 2.78 -21.17 -12.84
C PHE A 92 3.01 -21.63 -14.28
N LYS A 93 1.97 -21.63 -15.12
CA LYS A 93 2.07 -21.99 -16.54
C LYS A 93 2.94 -21.04 -17.36
N ALA A 94 3.08 -19.79 -16.90
CA ALA A 94 3.91 -18.78 -17.55
C ALA A 94 5.38 -18.81 -17.09
N LEU A 95 5.76 -19.72 -16.18
CA LEU A 95 7.16 -19.90 -15.77
C LEU A 95 7.95 -20.64 -16.84
N PRO A 96 9.27 -20.43 -16.94
CA PRO A 96 10.13 -21.25 -17.81
C PRO A 96 10.01 -22.75 -17.47
N GLU A 97 10.08 -23.63 -18.46
CA GLU A 97 9.89 -25.08 -18.25
C GLU A 97 10.87 -25.66 -17.22
N ALA A 98 12.13 -25.22 -17.24
CA ALA A 98 13.15 -25.65 -16.28
C ALA A 98 12.74 -25.34 -14.83
N ILE A 99 12.10 -24.18 -14.62
CA ILE A 99 11.59 -23.76 -13.32
C ILE A 99 10.34 -24.57 -12.95
N GLN A 100 9.39 -24.75 -13.88
CA GLN A 100 8.20 -25.57 -13.62
C GLN A 100 8.56 -26.99 -13.16
N LYS A 101 9.63 -27.56 -13.74
CA LYS A 101 10.13 -28.92 -13.45
C LYS A 101 10.94 -29.01 -12.15
N HIS A 102 11.38 -27.89 -11.57
CA HIS A 102 12.23 -27.84 -10.38
C HIS A 102 11.61 -28.49 -9.13
N ALA A 103 12.42 -29.14 -8.31
CA ALA A 103 11.99 -29.89 -7.12
C ALA A 103 11.24 -29.01 -6.09
N LYS A 104 11.76 -27.81 -5.82
CA LYS A 104 11.11 -26.82 -4.92
C LYS A 104 9.71 -26.39 -5.39
N LEU A 105 9.39 -26.54 -6.68
CA LEU A 105 8.06 -26.22 -7.23
C LEU A 105 7.14 -27.43 -7.34
N LYS A 106 7.56 -28.63 -6.93
CA LYS A 106 6.69 -29.81 -6.85
C LYS A 106 5.42 -29.58 -6.00
N PRO A 107 5.49 -28.96 -4.80
CA PRO A 107 4.28 -28.69 -4.01
C PRO A 107 3.33 -27.72 -4.71
N TRP A 108 3.88 -26.68 -5.33
CA TRP A 108 3.12 -25.71 -6.13
C TRP A 108 2.46 -26.37 -7.35
N ARG A 109 3.18 -27.20 -8.10
CA ARG A 109 2.67 -27.96 -9.25
C ARG A 109 1.48 -28.83 -8.87
N GLN A 110 1.57 -29.53 -7.73
CA GLN A 110 0.47 -30.34 -7.21
C GLN A 110 -0.73 -29.46 -6.82
N ALA A 111 -0.49 -28.38 -6.05
CA ALA A 111 -1.54 -27.50 -5.55
C ALA A 111 -2.29 -26.75 -6.67
N VAL A 112 -1.64 -26.29 -7.74
CA VAL A 112 -2.29 -25.59 -8.85
C VAL A 112 -3.03 -26.51 -9.82
N ASN A 113 -2.75 -27.82 -9.80
CA ASN A 113 -3.33 -28.80 -10.73
C ASN A 113 -4.38 -29.76 -10.11
N GLN A 114 -4.59 -29.77 -8.80
CA GLN A 114 -5.75 -30.47 -8.18
C GLN A 114 -7.10 -30.11 -8.85
N ASN A 115 -8.00 -31.05 -9.10
CA ASN A 115 -9.31 -30.69 -9.68
C ASN A 115 -10.27 -30.17 -8.60
N GLN A 116 -11.10 -29.17 -8.96
CA GLN A 116 -12.08 -28.54 -8.05
C GLN A 116 -13.22 -29.48 -7.60
N TRP A 117 -13.37 -30.65 -8.22
CA TRP A 117 -14.43 -31.61 -7.89
C TRP A 117 -14.41 -32.03 -6.41
N TRP A 118 -13.24 -32.08 -5.77
CA TRP A 118 -13.14 -32.48 -4.35
C TRP A 118 -13.52 -31.38 -3.34
N MET A 119 -13.62 -30.10 -3.76
CA MET A 119 -13.97 -28.99 -2.86
C MET A 119 -15.47 -28.68 -2.83
N ALA A 120 -16.26 -29.23 -3.76
CA ALA A 120 -17.73 -29.14 -3.71
C ALA A 120 -18.34 -30.09 -2.68
N ALA A 121 -17.63 -31.16 -2.29
CA ALA A 121 -18.09 -32.13 -1.28
C ALA A 121 -17.90 -31.64 0.18
N THR A 122 -17.10 -30.59 0.41
CA THR A 122 -16.80 -30.04 1.74
C THR A 122 -17.38 -28.62 1.93
N GLY A 123 -18.42 -28.28 1.18
CA GLY A 123 -19.05 -26.95 1.17
C GLY A 123 -20.08 -26.68 2.27
N VAL A 124 -20.31 -27.61 3.20
CA VAL A 124 -21.31 -27.47 4.27
C VAL A 124 -20.69 -27.86 5.62
N ALA A 125 -19.79 -27.06 6.17
CA ALA A 125 -19.33 -27.24 7.57
C ALA A 125 -18.55 -26.05 8.19
N ALA A 126 -18.18 -25.00 7.45
CA ALA A 126 -17.30 -23.95 7.99
C ALA A 126 -17.99 -22.60 8.26
N ALA A 127 -19.27 -22.65 8.67
CA ALA A 127 -19.92 -21.57 9.39
C ALA A 127 -20.08 -22.02 10.85
N GLY A 128 -19.08 -21.74 11.68
CA GLY A 128 -19.08 -22.06 13.12
C GLY A 128 -17.72 -22.54 13.62
N LEU A 129 -17.35 -22.08 14.82
CA LEU A 129 -16.10 -22.31 15.59
C LEU A 129 -14.99 -21.28 15.30
N LEU A 130 -15.04 -20.06 15.86
CA LEU A 130 -14.75 -19.69 17.26
C LEU A 130 -13.42 -20.23 17.81
N PHE A 131 -12.55 -19.29 18.19
CA PHE A 131 -11.75 -19.25 19.42
C PHE A 131 -11.52 -20.59 20.13
N VAL A 132 -10.28 -21.11 20.12
CA VAL A 132 -9.52 -21.63 21.28
C VAL A 132 -8.03 -21.63 20.91
N GLY A 133 -7.18 -21.06 21.77
CA GLY A 133 -5.72 -21.05 21.62
C GLY A 133 -5.06 -22.38 21.97
N ILE A 134 -3.81 -22.56 21.54
CA ILE A 134 -2.89 -23.53 22.13
C ILE A 134 -1.51 -22.88 22.23
N GLN A 135 -1.12 -22.59 23.47
CA GLN A 135 0.26 -22.48 23.91
C GLN A 135 0.99 -23.83 23.79
N ALA A 136 2.31 -23.71 23.65
CA ALA A 136 3.33 -24.66 24.08
C ALA A 136 3.51 -25.95 23.29
N TRP A 137 4.60 -25.99 22.50
CA TRP A 137 5.55 -27.10 22.56
C TRP A 137 6.96 -26.66 22.14
N SER A 138 7.84 -26.59 23.13
CA SER A 138 9.30 -26.76 23.01
C SER A 138 9.66 -28.08 23.68
N PRO A 139 10.72 -28.78 23.25
CA PRO A 139 11.89 -28.91 24.11
C PRO A 139 13.24 -28.83 23.37
N ALA A 140 14.28 -28.71 24.18
CA ALA A 140 15.62 -28.15 23.97
C ALA A 140 16.72 -29.09 23.41
N SER A 141 17.78 -28.48 22.87
CA SER A 141 19.21 -28.63 23.29
C SER A 141 20.06 -27.75 22.35
N GLU A 142 20.62 -26.62 22.80
CA GLU A 142 21.83 -26.43 23.62
C GLU A 142 23.14 -26.66 22.84
N ASN A 143 23.77 -25.55 22.42
CA ASN A 143 25.21 -25.38 22.40
C ASN A 143 25.53 -23.88 22.51
N ALA A 144 26.47 -23.58 23.40
CA ALA A 144 26.71 -22.28 24.01
C ALA A 144 27.55 -21.30 23.15
N ALA A 145 27.17 -20.01 23.23
CA ALA A 145 27.95 -18.75 23.36
C ALA A 145 29.43 -18.64 22.87
N PRO A 146 29.93 -17.45 22.45
CA PRO A 146 29.64 -16.15 23.07
C PRO A 146 29.40 -14.92 22.14
N LYS A 147 28.83 -13.88 22.75
CA LYS A 147 28.70 -12.49 22.28
C LYS A 147 30.01 -11.73 22.55
N GLU A 148 30.44 -10.89 21.61
CA GLU A 148 30.66 -9.42 21.77
C GLU A 148 31.47 -8.84 20.59
N ASP A 149 31.34 -7.51 20.43
CA ASP A 149 32.04 -6.60 19.52
C ASP A 149 31.66 -6.54 18.03
N THR A 150 30.67 -5.70 17.71
CA THR A 150 30.66 -5.01 16.39
C THR A 150 29.98 -3.64 16.42
N ASP A 151 30.23 -2.80 17.44
CA ASP A 151 29.68 -1.44 17.50
C ASP A 151 30.64 -0.32 17.02
N GLN A 152 31.89 -0.61 16.64
CA GLN A 152 32.85 0.44 16.30
C GLN A 152 33.17 0.65 14.80
N LYS A 153 32.76 -0.26 13.90
CA LYS A 153 33.08 -0.11 12.45
C LYS A 153 32.04 0.63 11.62
N VAL A 154 30.82 0.80 12.13
CA VAL A 154 29.72 1.47 11.41
C VAL A 154 29.78 3.01 11.57
N ALA A 155 30.37 3.50 12.66
CA ALA A 155 30.48 4.93 12.93
C ALA A 155 31.53 5.66 12.05
N GLN A 156 32.57 4.96 11.59
CA GLN A 156 33.63 5.60 10.78
C GLN A 156 33.29 5.77 9.30
N GLN A 157 32.32 5.03 8.75
CA GLN A 157 31.95 5.16 7.33
C GLN A 157 30.94 6.29 7.05
N LEU A 158 30.25 6.81 8.08
CA LEU A 158 29.31 7.94 7.94
C LEU A 158 29.99 9.31 7.82
N ALA A 159 31.26 9.44 8.22
CA ALA A 159 32.00 10.70 8.12
C ALA A 159 32.54 11.00 6.70
N ALA A 160 32.70 9.97 5.86
CA ALA A 160 33.21 10.15 4.48
C ALA A 160 32.10 10.51 3.46
N LEU A 161 30.83 10.26 3.78
CA LEU A 161 29.68 10.55 2.92
C LEU A 161 29.12 11.97 3.12
N GLN A 162 29.59 12.72 4.12
CA GLN A 162 29.17 14.10 4.38
C GLN A 162 29.90 15.14 3.51
N THR A 163 31.11 14.84 3.03
CA THR A 163 31.91 15.73 2.18
C THR A 163 31.48 15.74 0.70
N GLU A 164 30.75 14.73 0.23
CA GLU A 164 30.30 14.64 -1.17
C GLU A 164 28.94 15.35 -1.41
N VAL A 165 28.12 15.49 -0.36
CA VAL A 165 26.79 16.15 -0.45
C VAL A 165 26.90 17.68 -0.48
N GLU A 166 27.97 18.27 0.05
CA GLU A 166 28.21 19.72 -0.02
C GLU A 166 28.68 20.21 -1.39
N GLN A 167 29.37 19.37 -2.19
CA GLN A 167 29.79 19.75 -3.54
C GLN A 167 28.61 19.80 -4.52
N LEU A 168 27.62 18.91 -4.37
CA LEU A 168 26.43 18.85 -5.23
C LEU A 168 25.38 19.95 -4.95
N LYS A 169 25.46 20.65 -3.81
CA LYS A 169 24.64 21.84 -3.53
C LYS A 169 25.14 23.10 -4.23
N LYS A 170 26.46 23.23 -4.48
CA LYS A 170 27.06 24.42 -5.11
C LYS A 170 26.85 24.50 -6.63
N GLU A 171 26.56 23.39 -7.31
CA GLU A 171 26.23 23.41 -8.75
C GLU A 171 24.75 23.76 -9.04
N ASN A 172 23.84 23.52 -8.10
CA ASN A 172 22.40 23.81 -8.30
C ASN A 172 22.01 25.29 -8.08
N GLU A 173 22.83 26.07 -7.37
CA GLU A 173 22.55 27.50 -7.16
C GLU A 173 22.88 28.38 -8.38
N LYS A 174 23.71 27.92 -9.32
CA LYS A 174 24.06 28.70 -10.53
C LYS A 174 23.01 28.66 -11.64
N LEU A 175 22.05 27.73 -11.59
CA LEU A 175 21.05 27.54 -12.66
C LEU A 175 19.69 28.18 -12.38
N ASN A 176 19.46 28.71 -11.17
CA ASN A 176 18.16 29.30 -10.77
C ASN A 176 18.08 30.83 -10.88
N THR A 177 19.15 31.50 -11.31
CA THR A 177 19.19 32.98 -11.38
C THR A 177 18.62 33.56 -12.68
N ASP A 178 18.51 32.76 -13.75
CA ASP A 178 18.17 33.26 -15.10
C ASP A 178 16.69 33.20 -15.50
N GLN A 179 15.80 32.60 -14.68
CA GLN A 179 14.37 32.46 -15.05
C GLN A 179 13.40 33.46 -14.40
N LYS A 180 13.88 34.41 -13.58
CA LYS A 180 13.01 35.27 -12.76
C LYS A 180 12.60 36.62 -13.37
N GLN A 181 12.85 36.89 -14.65
CA GLN A 181 12.64 38.23 -15.23
C GLN A 181 11.49 38.41 -16.24
N LYS A 182 10.58 37.43 -16.47
CA LYS A 182 9.68 37.54 -17.63
C LYS A 182 8.17 37.34 -17.46
N THR A 183 7.61 37.39 -16.26
CA THR A 183 6.15 37.25 -16.14
C THR A 183 5.52 38.10 -15.03
N GLU A 184 5.71 39.41 -15.12
CA GLU A 184 4.72 40.36 -14.62
C GLU A 184 4.11 41.05 -15.83
N VAL A 185 2.78 41.03 -15.95
CA VAL A 185 1.89 42.13 -16.38
C VAL A 185 0.50 41.58 -16.75
N LYS A 186 -0.51 42.24 -16.16
CA LYS A 186 -1.95 42.39 -16.51
C LYS A 186 -3.02 41.49 -15.87
N GLN A 187 -3.66 42.10 -14.86
CA GLN A 187 -5.06 41.98 -14.46
C GLN A 187 -6.03 42.34 -15.61
N LYS A 188 -7.25 41.77 -15.66
CA LYS A 188 -8.53 42.37 -15.16
C LYS A 188 -9.78 41.56 -15.55
N GLU A 189 -10.84 41.81 -14.79
CA GLU A 189 -12.17 41.19 -14.63
C GLU A 189 -13.00 40.82 -15.88
N ALA A 190 -13.84 39.78 -15.72
CA ALA A 190 -15.26 39.79 -16.12
C ALA A 190 -16.04 38.66 -15.41
N THR A 191 -17.10 39.01 -14.67
CA THR A 191 -18.30 38.17 -14.49
C THR A 191 -19.09 38.23 -15.82
N PRO A 192 -19.93 37.24 -16.23
CA PRO A 192 -21.04 36.72 -15.42
C PRO A 192 -21.48 35.25 -15.69
N VAL A 193 -22.60 34.90 -15.05
CA VAL A 193 -23.60 33.86 -15.38
C VAL A 193 -23.52 32.54 -14.62
N LYS A 194 -24.43 32.45 -13.62
CA LYS A 194 -24.97 31.23 -13.02
C LYS A 194 -25.51 30.31 -14.11
N GLU A 195 -24.81 29.21 -14.38
CA GLU A 195 -25.47 27.98 -14.81
C GLU A 195 -25.91 27.22 -13.57
N LYS A 196 -27.24 27.14 -13.37
CA LYS A 196 -27.85 26.15 -12.49
C LYS A 196 -27.47 24.78 -13.04
N LYS A 197 -26.45 24.14 -12.45
CA LYS A 197 -26.27 22.69 -12.57
C LYS A 197 -27.53 22.04 -12.01
N THR A 198 -28.31 21.44 -12.89
CA THR A 198 -29.33 20.46 -12.55
C THR A 198 -28.62 19.28 -11.89
N THR A 199 -28.60 19.29 -10.57
CA THR A 199 -28.27 18.12 -9.76
C THR A 199 -29.29 17.04 -10.11
N LYS A 200 -28.84 15.95 -10.75
CA LYS A 200 -29.66 14.73 -10.81
C LYS A 200 -29.74 14.21 -9.38
N THR A 201 -30.76 14.64 -8.64
CA THR A 201 -31.11 14.04 -7.36
C THR A 201 -31.43 12.58 -7.65
N SER A 202 -30.54 11.69 -7.24
CA SER A 202 -30.85 10.27 -7.17
C SER A 202 -32.07 10.11 -6.26
N ASN A 203 -33.20 9.66 -6.80
CA ASN A 203 -34.43 9.35 -6.04
C ASN A 203 -34.27 8.10 -5.15
N LEU A 204 -33.04 7.61 -4.95
CA LEU A 204 -32.76 6.46 -4.11
C LEU A 204 -32.84 6.84 -2.63
N LYS A 205 -33.26 5.86 -1.82
CA LYS A 205 -33.14 5.99 -0.36
C LYS A 205 -31.67 6.23 0.03
N PRO A 206 -31.38 7.06 1.05
CA PRO A 206 -30.02 7.39 1.47
C PRO A 206 -29.07 6.20 1.63
N GLU A 207 -29.53 5.11 2.24
CA GLU A 207 -28.71 3.90 2.43
C GLU A 207 -28.36 3.19 1.12
N VAL A 208 -29.27 3.19 0.14
CA VAL A 208 -29.05 2.56 -1.17
C VAL A 208 -28.09 3.42 -1.98
N ALA A 209 -28.29 4.73 -1.99
CA ALA A 209 -27.38 5.69 -2.61
C ALA A 209 -25.97 5.59 -2.03
N LEU A 210 -25.84 5.43 -0.70
CA LEU A 210 -24.54 5.23 -0.06
C LEU A 210 -23.88 3.92 -0.51
N LYS A 211 -24.62 2.80 -0.54
CA LYS A 211 -24.07 1.52 -1.01
C LYS A 211 -23.57 1.60 -2.45
N GLU A 212 -24.33 2.25 -3.33
CA GLU A 212 -23.93 2.47 -4.72
C GLU A 212 -22.73 3.40 -4.82
N ALA A 213 -22.67 4.47 -4.02
CA ALA A 213 -21.52 5.36 -3.98
C ALA A 213 -20.24 4.65 -3.52
N VAL A 214 -20.33 3.76 -2.52
CA VAL A 214 -19.20 2.94 -2.07
C VAL A 214 -18.71 2.03 -3.21
N ALA A 215 -19.63 1.38 -3.92
CA ALA A 215 -19.31 0.56 -5.08
C ALA A 215 -18.65 1.39 -6.20
N ALA A 216 -19.14 2.60 -6.46
CA ALA A 216 -18.56 3.52 -7.44
C ALA A 216 -17.13 3.95 -7.05
N VAL A 217 -16.87 4.26 -5.77
CA VAL A 217 -15.51 4.54 -5.27
C VAL A 217 -14.58 3.34 -5.48
N GLN A 218 -15.05 2.12 -5.20
CA GLN A 218 -14.29 0.89 -5.42
C GLN A 218 -14.01 0.62 -6.90
N ALA A 219 -14.98 0.93 -7.76
CA ALA A 219 -14.85 0.88 -9.22
C ALA A 219 -13.99 2.04 -9.79
N LYS A 220 -13.57 2.98 -8.95
CA LYS A 220 -12.84 4.22 -9.31
C LYS A 220 -13.67 5.19 -10.15
N ASP A 221 -15.00 5.05 -10.17
CA ASP A 221 -15.90 6.05 -10.73
C ASP A 221 -16.21 7.12 -9.66
N TYR A 222 -15.22 7.99 -9.44
CA TYR A 222 -15.32 9.03 -8.43
C TYR A 222 -16.35 10.11 -8.77
N LYS A 223 -16.71 10.26 -10.05
CA LYS A 223 -17.73 11.23 -10.47
C LYS A 223 -19.12 10.72 -10.12
N GLU A 224 -19.40 9.45 -10.42
CA GLU A 224 -20.64 8.80 -10.03
C GLU A 224 -20.79 8.76 -8.49
N ALA A 225 -19.72 8.43 -7.76
CA ALA A 225 -19.73 8.50 -6.30
C ALA A 225 -20.03 9.92 -5.76
N ASP A 226 -19.44 10.95 -6.37
CA ASP A 226 -19.67 12.37 -6.01
C ASP A 226 -21.14 12.76 -6.26
N ASP A 227 -21.73 12.29 -7.36
CA ASP A 227 -23.12 12.60 -7.74
C ASP A 227 -24.14 11.83 -6.86
N LEU A 228 -23.84 10.57 -6.51
CA LEU A 228 -24.70 9.73 -5.64
C LEU A 228 -24.71 10.20 -4.18
N LEU A 229 -23.60 10.77 -3.69
CA LEU A 229 -23.49 11.33 -2.34
C LEU A 229 -24.07 12.76 -2.30
N SER A 230 -25.38 12.86 -2.50
CA SER A 230 -26.16 14.10 -2.44
C SER A 230 -26.36 14.60 -1.01
N GLU A 231 -26.80 15.86 -0.84
CA GLU A 231 -27.04 16.45 0.49
C GLU A 231 -27.95 15.60 1.39
N ASP A 232 -28.97 14.95 0.83
CA ASP A 232 -29.91 14.14 1.59
C ASP A 232 -29.23 12.89 2.17
N VAL A 233 -28.28 12.30 1.43
CA VAL A 233 -27.45 11.18 1.93
C VAL A 233 -26.51 11.67 3.04
N LEU A 234 -25.93 12.86 2.87
CA LEU A 234 -24.99 13.43 3.85
C LEU A 234 -25.67 13.89 5.15
N LYS A 235 -27.00 14.12 5.16
CA LYS A 235 -27.76 14.54 6.34
C LYS A 235 -28.39 13.36 7.12
N ASN A 236 -28.30 12.13 6.61
CA ASN A 236 -28.88 10.97 7.26
C ASN A 236 -28.13 10.63 8.57
N LYS A 237 -28.81 10.63 9.71
CA LYS A 237 -28.17 10.50 11.04
C LYS A 237 -27.38 9.21 11.24
N GLU A 238 -27.79 8.11 10.62
CA GLU A 238 -27.15 6.80 10.81
C GLU A 238 -25.94 6.61 9.91
N THR A 239 -25.94 7.26 8.75
CA THR A 239 -24.97 6.99 7.68
C THR A 239 -24.12 8.20 7.28
N ALA A 240 -24.40 9.39 7.83
CA ALA A 240 -23.74 10.65 7.49
C ALA A 240 -22.21 10.60 7.62
N GLY A 241 -21.68 9.98 8.67
CA GLY A 241 -20.23 9.85 8.86
C GLY A 241 -19.59 9.03 7.74
N MET A 242 -20.17 7.89 7.39
CA MET A 242 -19.69 7.07 6.27
C MET A 242 -19.86 7.79 4.93
N ALA A 243 -21.02 8.43 4.70
CA ALA A 243 -21.29 9.16 3.47
C ALA A 243 -20.31 10.33 3.26
N ARG A 244 -20.04 11.12 4.30
CA ARG A 244 -19.04 12.19 4.28
C ARG A 244 -17.62 11.66 4.04
N PHE A 245 -17.27 10.50 4.60
CA PHE A 245 -15.98 9.87 4.36
C PHE A 245 -15.78 9.48 2.89
N TYR A 246 -16.74 8.76 2.30
CA TYR A 246 -16.66 8.40 0.88
C TYR A 246 -16.72 9.62 -0.05
N LYS A 247 -17.40 10.69 0.37
CA LYS A 247 -17.39 11.99 -0.33
C LYS A 247 -16.00 12.62 -0.33
N LEU A 248 -15.28 12.57 0.79
CA LEU A 248 -13.89 13.04 0.88
C LEU A 248 -12.97 12.26 -0.07
N ILE A 249 -13.13 10.92 -0.15
CA ILE A 249 -12.35 10.10 -1.09
C ILE A 249 -12.62 10.52 -2.54
N ALA A 250 -13.90 10.58 -2.93
CA ALA A 250 -14.30 10.94 -4.28
C ALA A 250 -13.82 12.35 -4.65
N ALA A 251 -14.10 13.34 -3.81
CA ALA A 251 -13.68 14.72 -4.01
C ALA A 251 -12.15 14.86 -4.04
N GLY A 252 -11.42 14.10 -3.22
CA GLY A 252 -9.95 14.12 -3.19
C GLY A 252 -9.35 13.61 -4.50
N LYS A 253 -9.92 12.54 -5.07
CA LYS A 253 -9.51 12.01 -6.39
C LYS A 253 -9.90 12.95 -7.53
N LEU A 254 -11.00 13.67 -7.40
CA LEU A 254 -11.42 14.72 -8.33
C LEU A 254 -10.69 16.06 -8.12
N LYS A 255 -9.76 16.14 -7.16
CA LYS A 255 -9.03 17.37 -6.78
C LYS A 255 -9.95 18.54 -6.37
N LYS A 256 -11.10 18.20 -5.77
CA LYS A 256 -12.09 19.16 -5.25
C LYS A 256 -12.02 19.34 -3.73
N THR A 257 -11.22 18.56 -3.01
CA THR A 257 -11.07 18.72 -1.56
C THR A 257 -10.20 19.92 -1.19
N THR A 258 -10.52 20.48 -0.04
CA THR A 258 -9.81 21.54 0.66
C THR A 258 -9.40 21.06 2.05
N GLN A 259 -8.55 21.84 2.73
CA GLN A 259 -8.18 21.52 4.11
C GLN A 259 -9.38 21.57 5.05
N ALA A 260 -10.31 22.50 4.82
CA ALA A 260 -11.52 22.66 5.62
C ALA A 260 -12.41 21.42 5.59
N ASP A 261 -12.44 20.67 4.47
CA ASP A 261 -13.27 19.47 4.36
C ASP A 261 -12.82 18.36 5.32
N TYR A 262 -11.51 18.21 5.54
CA TYR A 262 -10.97 17.24 6.50
C TYR A 262 -11.22 17.66 7.94
N ILE A 263 -11.01 18.96 8.25
CA ILE A 263 -11.27 19.51 9.58
C ILE A 263 -12.74 19.36 9.94
N ALA A 264 -13.65 19.77 9.04
CA ALA A 264 -15.08 19.66 9.24
C ALA A 264 -15.52 18.22 9.49
N TYR A 265 -14.95 17.24 8.79
CA TYR A 265 -15.24 15.83 9.06
C TYR A 265 -14.85 15.42 10.49
N ARG A 266 -13.67 15.83 10.95
CA ARG A 266 -13.16 15.46 12.26
C ARG A 266 -13.97 16.08 13.39
N GLU A 267 -14.42 17.32 13.20
CA GLU A 267 -15.30 18.04 14.13
C GLU A 267 -16.73 17.46 14.15
N ASP A 268 -17.29 17.16 12.97
CA ASP A 268 -18.65 16.61 12.85
C ASP A 268 -18.72 15.15 13.35
N PHE A 269 -17.65 14.37 13.20
CA PHE A 269 -17.60 12.94 13.50
C PHE A 269 -16.37 12.49 14.32
N PRO A 270 -16.17 13.02 15.54
CA PRO A 270 -14.96 12.77 16.34
C PRO A 270 -14.81 11.30 16.80
N LYS A 271 -15.91 10.54 16.82
CA LYS A 271 -15.94 9.12 17.20
C LYS A 271 -16.03 8.18 16.00
N SER A 272 -15.78 8.68 14.79
CA SER A 272 -15.88 7.88 13.57
C SER A 272 -14.80 6.80 13.52
N GLY A 273 -15.16 5.60 13.09
CA GLY A 273 -14.19 4.54 12.80
C GLY A 273 -13.22 4.86 11.66
N TYR A 274 -13.50 5.91 10.87
CA TYR A 274 -12.64 6.38 9.77
C TYR A 274 -11.71 7.52 10.18
N MET A 275 -11.60 7.85 11.47
CA MET A 275 -10.79 8.97 11.95
C MET A 275 -9.33 8.84 11.51
N SER A 276 -8.74 7.66 11.64
CA SER A 276 -7.35 7.42 11.23
C SER A 276 -7.15 7.56 9.72
N ASP A 277 -8.10 7.08 8.90
CA ASP A 277 -8.07 7.28 7.44
C ASP A 277 -8.14 8.76 7.06
N VAL A 278 -9.01 9.53 7.73
CA VAL A 278 -9.17 10.96 7.45
C VAL A 278 -7.95 11.76 7.87
N LEU A 279 -7.36 11.46 9.03
CA LEU A 279 -6.09 12.07 9.46
C LEU A 279 -4.96 11.76 8.47
N TRP A 280 -4.88 10.52 7.97
CA TRP A 280 -3.91 10.16 6.95
C TRP A 280 -4.13 10.93 5.64
N MET A 281 -5.38 10.97 5.15
CA MET A 281 -5.74 11.72 3.95
C MET A 281 -5.43 13.22 4.09
N GLN A 282 -5.67 13.79 5.28
CA GLN A 282 -5.32 15.16 5.60
C GLN A 282 -3.81 15.37 5.55
N ALA A 283 -3.01 14.56 6.24
CA ALA A 283 -1.56 14.69 6.22
C ALA A 283 -0.98 14.63 4.79
N VAL A 284 -1.49 13.70 3.97
CA VAL A 284 -1.08 13.58 2.56
C VAL A 284 -1.46 14.82 1.75
N TYR A 285 -2.66 15.38 1.97
CA TYR A 285 -3.08 16.61 1.33
C TYR A 285 -2.19 17.79 1.74
N GLU A 286 -1.93 17.94 3.05
CA GLU A 286 -1.16 19.04 3.61
C GLU A 286 0.28 19.05 3.09
N GLN A 287 0.92 17.87 3.06
CA GLN A 287 2.26 17.72 2.48
C GLN A 287 2.27 18.02 0.98
N LYS A 288 1.31 17.46 0.22
CA LYS A 288 1.25 17.62 -1.24
C LYS A 288 1.05 19.05 -1.68
N TYR A 289 0.16 19.78 -1.01
CA TYR A 289 -0.20 21.14 -1.39
C TYR A 289 0.51 22.21 -0.56
N LYS A 290 1.38 21.81 0.38
CA LYS A 290 2.09 22.71 1.31
C LYS A 290 1.12 23.64 2.06
N LYS A 291 0.00 23.07 2.53
CA LYS A 291 -1.05 23.79 3.26
C LYS A 291 -1.21 23.12 4.61
N GLY A 292 -1.09 23.84 5.72
CA GLY A 292 -1.16 23.27 7.06
C GLY A 292 0.13 22.60 7.54
N ASP A 293 0.05 21.92 8.68
CA ASP A 293 1.17 21.21 9.30
C ASP A 293 0.91 19.70 9.29
N TYR A 294 1.38 19.04 8.23
CA TYR A 294 1.23 17.59 8.10
C TYR A 294 1.92 16.82 9.22
N ARG A 295 2.96 17.39 9.87
CA ARG A 295 3.64 16.70 10.98
C ARG A 295 2.78 16.70 12.23
N ALA A 296 2.11 17.81 12.53
CA ALA A 296 1.12 17.87 13.61
C ALA A 296 -0.02 16.88 13.37
N THR A 297 -0.54 16.82 12.14
CA THR A 297 -1.58 15.83 11.77
C THR A 297 -1.09 14.38 11.93
N LEU A 298 0.18 14.09 11.61
CA LEU A 298 0.78 12.78 11.84
C LEU A 298 1.00 12.48 13.33
N GLN A 299 1.30 13.48 14.17
CA GLN A 299 1.42 13.27 15.62
C GLN A 299 0.08 12.83 16.20
N GLU A 300 -1.00 13.52 15.85
CA GLU A 300 -2.35 13.11 16.25
C GLU A 300 -2.72 11.72 15.74
N LEU A 301 -2.34 11.40 14.50
CA LEU A 301 -2.54 10.06 13.94
C LEU A 301 -1.74 8.99 14.69
N ALA A 302 -0.53 9.30 15.15
CA ALA A 302 0.30 8.39 15.94
C ALA A 302 -0.27 8.10 17.33
N GLU A 303 -1.10 9.00 17.87
CA GLU A 303 -1.80 8.86 19.15
C GLU A 303 -3.12 8.07 19.05
N GLN A 304 -3.64 7.87 17.83
CA GLN A 304 -4.81 7.01 17.61
C GLN A 304 -4.53 5.56 18.04
N PRO A 305 -5.58 4.76 18.33
CA PRO A 305 -5.44 3.33 18.61
C PRO A 305 -4.54 2.62 17.60
N GLU A 306 -3.86 1.56 18.06
CA GLU A 306 -2.92 0.82 17.22
C GLU A 306 -3.62 0.27 15.97
N ASN A 307 -3.21 0.79 14.81
CA ASN A 307 -3.68 0.40 13.49
C ASN A 307 -2.60 0.73 12.45
N GLU A 308 -2.84 0.32 11.20
CA GLU A 308 -1.88 0.53 10.11
C GLU A 308 -1.44 1.99 9.94
N TRP A 309 -2.36 2.94 10.12
CA TRP A 309 -2.11 4.36 9.96
C TRP A 309 -1.32 4.97 11.13
N SER A 310 -1.63 4.58 12.37
CA SER A 310 -0.89 5.06 13.55
C SER A 310 0.54 4.51 13.59
N TYR A 311 0.77 3.27 13.13
CA TYR A 311 2.13 2.74 12.94
C TYR A 311 2.89 3.46 11.82
N ALA A 312 2.25 3.71 10.68
CA ALA A 312 2.85 4.45 9.57
C ALA A 312 3.24 5.88 10.00
N ALA A 313 2.36 6.57 10.74
CA ALA A 313 2.64 7.89 11.29
C ALA A 313 3.87 7.89 12.20
N LYS A 314 3.98 6.93 13.14
CA LYS A 314 5.17 6.78 14.01
C LYS A 314 6.44 6.54 13.20
N ALA A 315 6.38 5.72 12.15
CA ALA A 315 7.53 5.45 11.28
C ALA A 315 7.97 6.72 10.53
N ILE A 316 7.03 7.51 10.03
CA ILE A 316 7.34 8.76 9.31
C ILE A 316 7.89 9.83 10.26
N LEU A 317 7.27 10.00 11.43
CA LEU A 317 7.74 10.95 12.44
C LEU A 317 9.15 10.60 12.97
N SER A 318 9.49 9.32 13.03
CA SER A 318 10.84 8.86 13.40
C SER A 318 11.84 8.87 12.24
N GLY A 319 11.47 9.34 11.05
CA GLY A 319 12.33 9.40 9.88
C GLY A 319 12.67 8.03 9.27
N LYS A 320 11.97 6.97 9.67
CA LYS A 320 12.15 5.61 9.14
C LYS A 320 11.45 5.39 7.79
N SER A 321 10.51 6.26 7.44
CA SER A 321 9.75 6.27 6.19
C SER A 321 9.42 7.70 5.80
N THR A 322 9.07 7.95 4.54
CA THR A 322 8.50 9.24 4.13
C THR A 322 7.00 9.11 3.84
N LEU A 323 6.27 10.22 4.00
CA LEU A 323 4.85 10.27 3.64
C LEU A 323 4.75 10.20 2.10
N GLY A 324 4.21 9.09 1.59
CA GLY A 324 4.11 8.79 0.16
C GLY A 324 4.89 7.56 -0.32
N ASP A 325 5.75 6.97 0.52
CA ASP A 325 6.33 5.63 0.34
C ASP A 325 5.29 4.52 0.63
#